data_AF-A0A9E5F0K3-F1
#
_entry.id   AF-A0A9E5F0K3-F1
#
_cell.length_a   1.000
_cell.length_b   1.000
_cell.length_c   1.000
_cell.angle_alpha   90.00
_cell.angle_beta   90.00
_cell.angle_gamma   90.00
#
_symmetry.space_group_name_H-M   'P 1'
#
loop_
_entity.id
_entity.type
_entity.pdbx_description
1 polymer ?
#
loop_
_entity_poly.entity_id
_entity_poly.type
_entity_poly.pdbx_seq_one_letter_code
_entity_poly.pdbx_strand_id
1 'polypeptide(L)'
;MSRNSLYIYLARRDKKGIKVISGFNFEGKAYATRVEDISGLGLNPQVSAKVAKEAYDNRMEYELFVESAESFEDLKSSLRGRGYSNLPLQQFTGYIGPTSINKNALITAKSTMMRRNSDIRR
;
A
#
# COMPACT_ATOMS: atom_id res chain seq x y z
N MET A 1 13.89 -7.53 15.74
CA MET A 1 13.25 -7.18 14.45
C MET A 1 12.24 -6.08 14.71
N SER A 2 12.28 -4.96 13.98
CA SER A 2 11.25 -3.92 14.16
C SER A 2 9.90 -4.48 13.72
N ARG A 3 8.88 -4.33 14.56
CA ARG A 3 7.50 -4.68 14.19
C ARG A 3 6.94 -3.52 13.38
N ASN A 4 6.80 -3.71 12.08
CA ASN A 4 6.12 -2.76 11.22
C ASN A 4 4.65 -3.17 11.06
N SER A 5 3.82 -2.23 10.68
CA SER A 5 2.47 -2.48 10.22
C SER A 5 2.40 -2.28 8.71
N LEU A 6 1.75 -3.19 8.00
CA LEU A 6 1.42 -3.02 6.58
C LEU A 6 0.05 -2.38 6.46
N TYR A 7 -0.03 -1.25 5.76
CA TYR A 7 -1.24 -0.50 5.54
C TYR A 7 -1.69 -0.64 4.09
N ILE A 8 -2.98 -0.92 3.91
CA ILE A 8 -3.66 -0.85 2.61
C ILE A 8 -4.52 0.39 2.61
N TYR A 9 -4.34 1.26 1.61
CA TYR A 9 -5.04 2.53 1.54
C TYR A 9 -5.34 2.91 0.09
N LEU A 10 -6.37 3.73 -0.08
CA LEU A 10 -6.69 4.42 -1.31
C LEU A 10 -6.11 5.83 -1.24
N ALA A 11 -5.33 6.19 -2.26
CA ALA A 11 -4.79 7.52 -2.43
C ALA A 11 -5.50 8.24 -3.57
N ARG A 12 -6.02 9.46 -3.33
CA ARG A 12 -6.60 10.25 -4.43
C ARG A 12 -5.53 10.67 -5.42
N ARG A 13 -5.86 10.61 -6.71
CA ARG A 13 -4.98 11.04 -7.80
C ARG A 13 -4.61 12.52 -7.73
N ASP A 14 -5.51 13.35 -7.20
CA ASP A 14 -5.27 14.79 -6.98
C ASP A 14 -4.55 15.11 -5.66
N LYS A 15 -4.15 14.08 -4.90
CA LYS A 15 -3.51 14.15 -3.59
C LYS A 15 -4.33 14.82 -2.48
N LYS A 16 -5.63 15.06 -2.66
CA LYS A 16 -6.49 15.76 -1.69
C LYS A 16 -7.16 14.85 -0.65
N GLY A 17 -6.71 13.61 -0.52
CA GLY A 17 -7.28 12.70 0.46
C GLY A 17 -6.70 11.30 0.41
N ILE A 18 -6.69 10.67 1.58
CA ILE A 18 -6.28 9.28 1.79
C ILE A 18 -7.40 8.56 2.54
N LYS A 19 -7.73 7.34 2.11
CA LYS A 19 -8.64 6.44 2.84
C LYS A 19 -7.91 5.17 3.21
N VAL A 20 -7.63 4.94 4.48
CA VAL A 20 -7.02 3.68 4.94
C VAL A 20 -8.11 2.61 5.02
N ILE A 21 -7.89 1.46 4.37
CA ILE A 21 -8.86 0.35 4.30
C ILE A 21 -8.53 -0.74 5.33
N SER A 22 -7.25 -1.01 5.57
CA SER A 22 -6.80 -2.06 6.49
C SER A 22 -5.36 -1.87 6.95
N GLY A 23 -5.01 -2.46 8.11
CA GLY A 23 -3.67 -2.44 8.69
C GLY A 23 -3.36 -3.78 9.38
N PHE A 24 -2.18 -4.34 9.15
CA PHE A 24 -1.79 -5.65 9.67
C PHE A 24 -0.40 -5.62 10.28
N ASN A 25 -0.17 -6.46 11.29
CA ASN A 25 1.19 -6.70 11.76
C ASN A 25 2.00 -7.35 10.63
N PHE A 26 3.15 -6.76 10.31
CA PHE A 26 3.99 -7.18 9.20
C PHE A 26 5.46 -7.20 9.59
N GLU A 27 6.06 -8.39 9.46
CA GLU A 27 7.49 -8.56 9.66
C GLU A 27 8.21 -8.35 8.33
N GLY A 28 8.59 -7.09 8.08
CA GLY A 28 9.35 -6.69 6.91
C GLY A 28 9.21 -5.21 6.58
N LYS A 29 9.77 -4.82 5.44
CA LYS A 29 9.63 -3.49 4.87
C LYS A 29 9.03 -3.57 3.48
N ALA A 30 7.91 -2.90 3.28
CA ALA A 30 7.25 -2.71 2.00
C ALA A 30 7.19 -1.21 1.71
N TYR A 31 7.75 -0.80 0.58
CA TYR A 31 7.64 0.58 0.12
C TYR A 31 6.25 0.81 -0.47
N ALA A 32 5.83 2.07 -0.56
CA ALA A 32 4.58 2.45 -1.20
C ALA A 32 4.50 1.85 -2.61
N THR A 33 3.61 0.87 -2.77
CA THR A 33 3.46 0.09 -3.98
C THR A 33 2.01 0.17 -4.42
N ARG A 34 1.78 0.56 -5.68
CA ARG A 34 0.44 0.53 -6.27
C ARG A 34 0.02 -0.91 -6.47
N VAL A 35 -1.20 -1.24 -6.08
CA VAL A 35 -1.77 -2.58 -6.22
C VAL A 35 -2.74 -2.59 -7.39
N GLU A 36 -2.43 -3.36 -8.42
CA GLU A 36 -3.31 -3.57 -9.59
C GLU A 36 -4.16 -4.84 -9.43
N ASP A 37 -3.58 -5.87 -8.80
CA ASP A 37 -4.27 -7.13 -8.49
C ASP A 37 -4.17 -7.42 -6.98
N ILE A 38 -5.34 -7.48 -6.34
CA ILE A 38 -5.49 -7.74 -4.90
C ILE A 38 -5.21 -9.21 -4.58
N SER A 39 -5.44 -10.11 -5.53
CA SER A 39 -5.25 -11.56 -5.36
C SER A 39 -3.80 -11.90 -5.00
N GLY A 40 -2.85 -11.12 -5.52
CA GLY A 40 -1.42 -11.27 -5.23
C GLY A 40 -1.03 -10.96 -3.78
N LEU A 41 -1.85 -10.25 -3.01
CA LEU A 41 -1.51 -9.84 -1.64
C LEU A 41 -1.65 -10.98 -0.61
N GLY A 42 -2.34 -12.07 -0.95
CA GLY A 42 -2.56 -13.18 -0.01
C GLY A 42 -3.41 -12.78 1.20
N LEU A 43 -4.35 -11.85 1.02
CA LEU A 43 -5.27 -11.43 2.07
C LEU A 43 -6.29 -12.54 2.38
N ASN A 44 -6.81 -12.57 3.61
CA ASN A 44 -7.94 -13.45 3.90
C ASN A 44 -9.16 -13.08 3.02
N PRO A 45 -10.10 -14.02 2.77
CA PRO A 45 -11.20 -13.77 1.85
C PRO A 45 -12.08 -12.57 2.24
N GLN A 46 -12.34 -12.38 3.54
CA GLN A 46 -13.17 -11.26 4.00
C GLN A 46 -12.52 -9.89 3.73
N VAL A 47 -11.22 -9.74 4.02
CA VAL A 47 -10.51 -8.48 3.81
C VAL A 47 -10.24 -8.27 2.33
N SER A 48 -9.92 -9.33 1.58
CA SER A 48 -9.80 -9.27 0.12
C SER A 48 -11.07 -8.72 -0.54
N ALA A 49 -12.24 -9.27 -0.17
CA ALA A 49 -13.53 -8.79 -0.67
C ALA A 49 -13.80 -7.32 -0.31
N LYS A 50 -13.47 -6.91 0.92
CA LYS A 50 -13.61 -5.52 1.35
C LYS A 50 -12.71 -4.58 0.57
N VAL A 51 -11.43 -4.92 0.41
CA VAL A 51 -10.45 -4.13 -0.35
C VAL A 51 -10.87 -4.04 -1.81
N ALA A 52 -11.32 -5.14 -2.41
CA ALA A 52 -11.80 -5.18 -3.79
C ALA A 52 -13.02 -4.27 -4.00
N LYS A 53 -14.00 -4.32 -3.08
CA LYS A 53 -15.16 -3.44 -3.12
C LYS A 53 -14.77 -1.98 -3.02
N GLU A 54 -13.98 -1.60 -2.03
CA GLU A 54 -13.53 -0.21 -1.83
C GLU A 54 -12.72 0.30 -3.03
N ALA A 55 -11.81 -0.51 -3.56
CA ALA A 55 -11.03 -0.16 -4.74
C ALA A 55 -11.92 0.04 -5.97
N TYR A 56 -12.88 -0.85 -6.20
CA TYR A 56 -13.81 -0.74 -7.32
C TYR A 56 -14.71 0.50 -7.22
N ASP A 57 -15.28 0.76 -6.05
CA ASP A 57 -16.19 1.89 -5.83
C ASP A 57 -15.50 3.25 -6.00
N ASN A 58 -14.19 3.32 -5.71
CA ASN A 58 -13.42 4.57 -5.75
C ASN A 58 -12.46 4.68 -6.96
N ARG A 59 -12.47 3.70 -7.89
CA ARG A 59 -11.46 3.52 -8.95
C ARG A 59 -11.23 4.72 -9.88
N MET A 60 -12.22 5.61 -9.99
CA MET A 60 -12.15 6.79 -10.86
C MET A 60 -11.25 7.88 -10.28
N GLU A 61 -11.30 8.08 -8.96
CA GLU A 61 -10.60 9.18 -8.27
C GLU A 61 -9.39 8.70 -7.47
N TYR A 62 -9.39 7.43 -7.07
CA TYR A 62 -8.40 6.86 -6.17
C TYR A 62 -7.59 5.74 -6.83
N GLU A 63 -6.42 5.51 -6.25
CA GLU A 63 -5.52 4.40 -6.57
C GLU A 63 -5.25 3.59 -5.30
N LEU A 64 -5.20 2.27 -5.42
CA LEU A 64 -4.93 1.37 -4.30
C LEU A 64 -3.41 1.24 -4.07
N PHE A 65 -3.00 1.41 -2.83
CA PHE A 65 -1.61 1.31 -2.39
C PHE A 65 -1.46 0.40 -1.18
N VAL A 66 -0.26 -0.14 -1.05
CA VAL A 66 0.22 -0.87 0.12
C VAL A 66 1.58 -0.34 0.55
N GLU A 67 1.79 -0.16 1.85
CA GLU A 67 3.04 0.38 2.42
C GLU A 67 3.23 -0.08 3.87
N SER A 68 4.46 -0.38 4.27
CA SER A 68 4.78 -0.64 5.66
C SER A 68 5.23 0.64 6.37
N ALA A 69 4.78 0.85 7.60
CA ALA A 69 5.30 1.89 8.49
C ALA A 69 5.42 1.37 9.93
N GLU A 70 6.29 2.00 10.73
CA GLU A 70 6.47 1.64 12.14
C GLU A 70 5.25 2.01 12.98
N SER A 71 4.65 3.16 12.66
CA SER A 71 3.39 3.61 13.23
C SER A 71 2.48 4.26 12.20
N PHE A 72 1.24 4.52 12.59
CA PHE A 72 0.30 5.29 11.78
C PHE A 72 0.76 6.75 11.59
N GLU A 73 1.47 7.31 12.56
CA GLU A 73 2.06 8.66 12.44
C GLU A 73 3.20 8.69 11.40
N ASP A 74 3.99 7.63 11.30
CA ASP A 74 5.04 7.52 10.29
C ASP A 74 4.47 7.39 8.89
N LEU A 75 3.38 6.62 8.73
CA LEU A 75 2.63 6.57 7.48
C LEU A 75 2.13 7.97 7.09
N LYS A 76 1.52 8.69 8.04
CA LYS A 76 1.03 10.07 7.78
C LYS A 76 2.17 11.00 7.39
N SER A 77 3.31 10.92 8.07
CA SER A 77 4.49 11.72 7.76
C SER A 77 5.01 11.42 6.34
N SER A 78 5.09 10.14 5.96
CA SER A 78 5.43 9.69 4.60
C SER A 78 4.43 10.23 3.55
N LEU A 79 3.13 10.20 3.84
CA LEU A 79 2.09 10.71 2.94
C LEU A 79 2.16 12.24 2.79
N ARG A 80 2.36 12.99 3.88
CA ARG A 80 2.58 14.45 3.83
C ARG A 80 3.81 14.79 3.00
N GLY A 81 4.91 14.06 3.19
CA GLY A 81 6.14 14.24 2.40
C GLY A 81 5.92 14.02 0.90
N ARG A 82 4.92 13.22 0.50
CA ARG A 82 4.52 13.01 -0.91
C ARG A 82 3.51 14.04 -1.44
N GLY A 83 3.08 14.98 -0.61
CA GLY A 83 2.16 16.07 -0.95
C GLY A 83 0.69 15.74 -0.74
N TYR A 84 0.36 14.67 -0.01
CA TYR A 84 -1.04 14.37 0.33
C TYR A 84 -1.56 15.30 1.43
N SER A 85 -2.77 15.82 1.22
CA SER A 85 -3.54 16.60 2.20
C SER A 85 -4.80 15.83 2.64
N ASN A 86 -5.49 16.32 3.67
CA ASN A 86 -6.66 15.66 4.28
C ASN A 86 -6.40 14.20 4.68
N LEU A 87 -5.36 14.00 5.48
CA LEU A 87 -5.04 12.69 6.04
C LEU A 87 -6.02 12.33 7.18
N PRO A 88 -6.37 11.05 7.33
CA PRO A 88 -7.22 10.60 8.44
C PRO A 88 -6.64 11.02 9.79
N LEU A 89 -7.49 11.63 10.62
CA LEU A 89 -7.10 12.19 11.92
C LEU A 89 -6.91 11.13 13.00
N GLN A 90 -7.60 9.99 12.88
CA GLN A 90 -7.57 8.91 13.86
C GLN A 90 -6.89 7.68 13.28
N GLN A 91 -6.23 6.92 14.17
CA GLN A 91 -5.71 5.60 13.85
C GLN A 91 -6.86 4.72 13.36
N PHE A 92 -6.65 4.10 12.21
CA PHE A 92 -7.62 3.21 11.60
C PHE A 92 -7.96 2.04 12.54
N THR A 93 -9.26 1.86 12.85
CA THR A 93 -9.78 0.83 13.76
C THR A 93 -10.23 -0.46 13.07
N GLY A 94 -10.12 -0.56 11.76
CA GLY A 94 -10.53 -1.79 11.07
C GLY A 94 -9.56 -2.95 11.31
N TYR A 95 -9.88 -4.10 10.73
CA TYR A 95 -9.30 -5.41 11.07
C TYR A 95 -7.78 -5.38 11.29
N ILE A 96 -7.38 -5.52 12.56
CA ILE A 96 -6.00 -5.81 13.00
C ILE A 96 -6.00 -7.31 13.36
N GLY A 97 -5.59 -8.16 12.43
CA GLY A 97 -5.52 -9.59 12.66
C GLY A 97 -4.30 -10.21 11.97
N PRO A 98 -3.83 -11.38 12.45
CA PRO A 98 -2.74 -12.08 11.81
C PRO A 98 -3.18 -12.47 10.40
N THR A 99 -2.57 -11.84 9.39
CA THR A 99 -2.78 -12.22 8.00
C THR A 99 -1.43 -12.62 7.44
N SER A 100 -1.37 -13.83 6.90
CA SER A 100 -0.19 -14.37 6.25
C SER A 100 -0.01 -13.70 4.89
N ILE A 101 0.47 -12.46 4.88
CA ILE A 101 0.70 -11.71 3.65
C ILE A 101 1.85 -12.35 2.89
N ASN A 102 1.65 -12.64 1.61
CA ASN A 102 2.71 -13.20 0.78
C ASN A 102 3.81 -12.14 0.56
N LYS A 103 4.93 -12.29 1.29
CA LYS A 103 6.05 -11.34 1.26
C LYS A 103 6.65 -11.18 -0.15
N ASN A 104 6.59 -12.22 -1.00
CA ASN A 104 7.18 -12.19 -2.34
C ASN A 104 6.42 -11.28 -3.31
N ALA A 105 5.11 -11.10 -3.14
CA ALA A 105 4.30 -10.24 -4.00
C ALA A 105 4.62 -8.74 -3.82
N LEU A 106 5.05 -8.34 -2.61
CA LEU A 106 5.39 -6.95 -2.28
C LEU A 106 6.80 -6.54 -2.75
N ILE A 107 7.67 -7.52 -3.06
CA ILE A 107 9.07 -7.29 -3.44
C ILE A 107 9.21 -7.06 -4.96
N THR A 108 8.28 -7.57 -5.77
CA THR A 108 8.34 -7.54 -7.24
C THR A 108 8.18 -6.13 -7.84
N ALA A 109 7.72 -5.14 -7.09
CA ALA A 109 7.57 -3.76 -7.57
C ALA A 109 8.90 -3.01 -7.84
N LYS A 110 10.06 -3.61 -7.51
CA LYS A 110 11.39 -3.06 -7.84
C LYS A 110 12.05 -3.65 -9.09
N SER A 111 11.59 -4.77 -9.65
CA SER A 111 12.40 -5.50 -10.66
C SER A 111 12.13 -5.14 -12.12
N THR A 112 11.18 -4.25 -12.45
CA THR A 112 10.87 -3.90 -13.85
C THR A 112 11.49 -2.57 -14.32
N MET A 113 12.67 -2.22 -13.80
CA MET A 113 13.54 -1.23 -14.44
C MET A 113 14.94 -1.80 -14.70
N MET A 114 15.02 -2.85 -15.51
CA MET A 114 16.23 -3.07 -16.31
C MET A 114 16.22 -2.03 -17.44
N ARG A 115 16.87 -0.88 -17.20
CA ARG A 115 17.40 -0.05 -18.29
C ARG A 115 18.37 -0.92 -19.08
N ARG A 116 17.91 -1.47 -20.20
CA ARG A 116 18.78 -2.03 -21.22
C ARG A 116 19.47 -0.82 -21.88
N ASN A 117 20.63 -0.43 -21.35
CA ASN A 117 21.46 0.57 -22.01
C ASN A 117 21.81 0.02 -23.40
N SER A 118 21.35 0.75 -24.40
CA SER A 118 21.82 0.68 -25.77
C SER A 118 23.28 1.13 -25.79
N ASP A 119 24.23 0.20 -25.84
CA ASP A 119 25.59 0.54 -26.23
C ASP A 119 25.68 0.64 -27.75
N ILE A 120 25.81 1.89 -28.17
CA ILE A 120 26.14 2.38 -29.50
C ILE A 120 27.67 2.27 -29.66
N ARG A 121 28.09 1.58 -30.73
CA ARG A 121 29.34 1.75 -31.52
C ARG A 121 30.69 1.61 -30.80
N ARG A 122 31.47 0.63 -31.24
CA ARG A 122 32.66 0.86 -32.08
C ARG A 122 32.87 -0.32 -33.02
#